data_AF-A0A8V8TKR3-F1
#
_entry.id   AF-A0A8V8TKR3-F1
#
_cell.length_a   1.000
_cell.length_b   1.000
_cell.length_c   1.000
_cell.angle_alpha   90.00
_cell.angle_beta   90.00
_cell.angle_gamma   90.00
#
_symmetry.space_group_name_H-M   'P 1'
#
loop_
_entity.id
_entity.type
_entity.pdbx_description
1 polymer ?
#
loop_
_entity_poly.entity_id
_entity_poly.type
_entity_poly.pdbx_seq_one_letter_code
_entity_poly.pdbx_strand_id
1 'polypeptide(L)'
;MNQVTIQWDAVIALYILFSWCHGGITNINCSGHIWVEPATIFKMGMNISIYCQAAIKNCQPRKLHFYKNGIKERFQITRINKTTARLWYKNFLEPHASMYCTAECPKHFQETLICGKDISSGYPPDIPDEVTCVIYEYSGNMTCTWNAGKLTYIDTKYVVHVKSLETEEEQQYLTSSYINISTDSLQGGKKYLVWVQAANALGMEESKQLQIHLDDIVIPSAAVISRAETINATVPKTIIYWDSQTTIEKVSCEMRYKATTNQTWNVKEFDTNFTYVQQSEFYLEPNIKYVFQVRCQETGKRYWQPWSSLFFHKTPETVPQVTSKAFQHDTWNSGLTVASISTGHLTSDNRGDIGLLLGMIVFAVMLSILSLIGIFNRSFRTGIKRRILLLIPKWLYEDIPNMKNSNVVKMLQR
;
A
#
# COMPACT_ATOMS: atom_id res chain seq x y z
N MET A 1 -2.78 44.36 32.13
CA MET A 1 -2.99 43.29 33.12
C MET A 1 -4.10 42.28 32.74
N ASN A 2 -4.69 42.34 31.53
CA ASN A 2 -5.77 41.43 31.10
C ASN A 2 -5.33 40.37 30.06
N GLN A 3 -4.17 40.52 29.44
CA GLN A 3 -3.72 39.60 28.38
C GLN A 3 -3.07 38.33 28.96
N VAL A 4 -2.47 38.42 30.14
CA VAL A 4 -1.84 37.29 30.85
C VAL A 4 -2.88 36.37 31.47
N THR A 5 -4.00 36.91 31.97
CA THR A 5 -5.09 36.14 32.59
C THR A 5 -5.84 35.29 31.58
N ILE A 6 -6.14 35.84 30.39
CA ILE A 6 -6.80 35.11 29.29
C ILE A 6 -5.93 33.97 28.76
N GLN A 7 -4.60 34.14 28.77
CA GLN A 7 -3.65 33.11 28.35
C GLN A 7 -3.58 31.96 29.37
N TRP A 8 -3.73 32.24 30.66
CA TRP A 8 -3.78 31.23 31.72
C TRP A 8 -5.09 30.43 31.72
N ASP A 9 -6.23 31.09 31.52
CA ASP A 9 -7.53 30.41 31.44
C ASP A 9 -7.62 29.47 30.23
N ALA A 10 -7.01 29.86 29.10
CA ALA A 10 -6.91 29.03 27.91
C ALA A 10 -6.03 27.78 28.16
N VAL A 11 -4.91 27.93 28.86
CA VAL A 11 -4.01 26.81 29.22
C VAL A 11 -4.70 25.85 30.20
N ILE A 12 -5.42 26.37 31.19
CA ILE A 12 -6.17 25.55 32.16
C ILE A 12 -7.30 24.79 31.45
N ALA A 13 -8.04 25.45 30.57
CA ALA A 13 -9.08 24.80 29.78
C ALA A 13 -8.51 23.71 28.86
N LEU A 14 -7.36 23.95 28.23
CA LEU A 14 -6.67 22.96 27.40
C LEU A 14 -6.17 21.77 28.24
N TYR A 15 -5.61 22.03 29.42
CA TYR A 15 -5.15 21.00 30.35
C TYR A 15 -6.30 20.13 30.88
N ILE A 16 -7.46 20.73 31.19
CA ILE A 16 -8.67 19.99 31.58
C ILE A 16 -9.22 19.19 30.39
N LEU A 17 -9.22 19.74 29.17
CA LEU A 17 -9.60 19.00 27.96
C LEU A 17 -8.67 17.82 27.67
N PHE A 18 -7.34 18.02 27.80
CA PHE A 18 -6.36 16.95 27.63
C PHE A 18 -6.49 15.89 28.74
N SER A 19 -6.63 16.28 30.00
CA SER A 19 -6.80 15.33 31.10
C SER A 19 -8.12 14.55 30.99
N TRP A 20 -9.18 15.17 30.45
CA TRP A 20 -10.46 14.50 30.23
C TRP A 20 -10.47 13.62 28.98
N CYS A 21 -9.70 13.98 27.94
CA CYS A 21 -9.46 13.13 26.76
C CYS A 21 -8.56 11.92 27.08
N HIS A 22 -7.66 12.03 28.06
CA HIS A 22 -6.83 10.93 28.56
C HIS A 22 -7.46 10.19 29.76
N GLY A 23 -8.55 10.70 30.33
CA GLY A 23 -9.25 10.13 31.49
C GLY A 23 -10.21 8.98 31.18
N GLY A 24 -10.03 8.30 30.05
CA GLY A 24 -10.59 6.96 29.84
C GLY A 24 -9.64 5.94 30.43
N ILE A 25 -10.14 4.95 31.18
CA ILE A 25 -9.34 3.85 31.73
C ILE A 25 -8.52 3.22 30.59
N THR A 26 -7.22 3.52 30.52
CA THR A 26 -6.34 3.02 29.46
C THR A 26 -5.83 1.62 29.72
N ASN A 27 -6.08 1.06 30.92
CA ASN A 27 -5.51 -0.20 31.36
C ASN A 27 -6.59 -1.19 31.80
N ILE A 28 -6.53 -2.39 31.23
CA ILE A 28 -7.35 -3.54 31.65
C ILE A 28 -6.72 -4.15 32.90
N ASN A 29 -7.47 -4.22 34.00
CA ASN A 29 -7.00 -4.87 35.22
C ASN A 29 -7.40 -6.35 35.25
N CYS A 30 -6.42 -7.25 35.13
CA CYS A 30 -6.66 -8.70 35.20
C CYS A 30 -6.74 -9.19 36.65
N SER A 31 -7.78 -9.97 36.96
CA SER A 31 -8.00 -10.63 38.26
C SER A 31 -7.69 -12.13 38.20
N GLY A 32 -6.61 -12.47 37.51
CA GLY A 32 -6.12 -13.83 37.27
C GLY A 32 -5.33 -13.88 35.97
N HIS A 33 -5.24 -15.06 35.35
CA HIS A 33 -4.51 -15.20 34.10
C HIS A 33 -5.13 -16.24 33.16
N ILE A 34 -4.78 -16.13 31.89
CA ILE A 34 -5.19 -17.03 30.81
C ILE A 34 -3.93 -17.47 30.06
N TRP A 35 -3.83 -18.76 29.72
CA TRP A 35 -2.74 -19.30 28.92
C TRP A 35 -3.28 -20.34 27.93
N VAL A 36 -2.44 -20.65 26.93
CA VAL A 36 -2.83 -21.46 25.78
C VAL A 36 -1.76 -22.52 25.56
N GLU A 37 -2.20 -23.76 25.40
CA GLU A 37 -1.35 -24.90 25.04
C GLU A 37 -1.64 -25.28 23.58
N PRO A 38 -0.60 -25.49 22.74
CA PRO A 38 0.83 -25.51 23.11
C PRO A 38 1.45 -24.12 23.34
N ALA A 39 0.94 -23.09 22.67
CA ALA A 39 1.39 -21.70 22.81
C ALA A 39 0.29 -20.74 22.31
N THR A 40 0.52 -19.43 22.40
CA THR A 40 -0.40 -18.43 21.81
C THR A 40 -0.28 -18.29 20.30
N ILE A 41 0.86 -18.68 19.74
CA ILE A 41 1.05 -18.82 18.30
C ILE A 41 1.28 -20.30 18.03
N PHE A 42 0.47 -20.90 17.17
CA PHE A 42 0.50 -22.34 16.91
C PHE A 42 0.16 -22.65 15.45
N LYS A 43 0.44 -23.88 15.00
CA LYS A 43 0.13 -24.28 13.63
C LYS A 43 -1.38 -24.35 13.42
N MET A 44 -1.86 -23.78 12.33
CA MET A 44 -3.27 -23.78 11.94
C MET A 44 -3.78 -25.21 11.75
N GLY A 45 -5.00 -25.46 12.21
CA GLY A 45 -5.63 -26.79 12.21
C GLY A 45 -5.23 -27.68 13.38
N MET A 46 -4.41 -27.21 14.33
CA MET A 46 -4.12 -27.97 15.56
C MET A 46 -5.26 -27.94 16.58
N ASN A 47 -5.27 -28.94 17.46
CA ASN A 47 -6.08 -28.90 18.66
C ASN A 47 -5.40 -28.01 19.71
N ILE A 48 -6.15 -27.13 20.34
CA ILE A 48 -5.63 -26.21 21.35
C ILE A 48 -6.44 -26.29 22.63
N SER A 49 -5.76 -26.03 23.76
CA SER A 49 -6.40 -25.91 25.07
C SER A 49 -6.13 -24.52 25.63
N ILE A 50 -7.21 -23.83 26.00
CA ILE A 50 -7.15 -22.49 26.59
C ILE A 50 -7.57 -22.63 28.04
N TYR A 51 -6.68 -22.24 28.95
CA TYR A 51 -6.90 -22.36 30.39
C TYR A 51 -7.12 -20.98 30.98
N CYS A 52 -8.04 -20.91 31.92
CA CYS A 52 -8.35 -19.71 32.66
C CYS A 52 -8.31 -20.01 34.15
N GLN A 53 -7.50 -19.26 34.89
CA GLN A 53 -7.38 -19.37 36.33
C GLN A 53 -7.73 -18.04 37.01
N ALA A 54 -8.78 -18.07 37.82
CA ALA A 54 -9.24 -16.93 38.60
C ALA A 54 -8.35 -16.73 39.85
N ALA A 55 -7.98 -15.48 40.11
CA ALA A 55 -7.28 -15.05 41.31
C ALA A 55 -8.02 -13.86 41.98
N ILE A 56 -9.34 -13.96 42.07
CA ILE A 56 -10.21 -12.89 42.59
C ILE A 56 -10.25 -12.96 44.12
N LYS A 57 -9.90 -11.86 44.80
CA LYS A 57 -9.97 -11.77 46.27
C LYS A 57 -11.41 -12.00 46.75
N ASN A 58 -11.58 -12.87 47.75
CA ASN A 58 -12.87 -13.15 48.38
C ASN A 58 -13.97 -13.67 47.43
N CYS A 59 -13.61 -14.25 46.29
CA CYS A 59 -14.55 -14.90 45.38
C CYS A 59 -14.10 -16.33 45.05
N GLN A 60 -14.99 -17.28 45.29
CA GLN A 60 -14.92 -18.61 44.70
C GLN A 60 -15.87 -18.64 43.49
N PRO A 61 -15.37 -18.68 42.25
CA PRO A 61 -16.21 -18.61 41.07
C PRO A 61 -17.24 -19.75 41.03
N ARG A 62 -18.51 -19.40 40.83
CA ARG A 62 -19.57 -20.38 40.56
C ARG A 62 -19.38 -21.00 39.18
N LYS A 63 -19.08 -20.16 38.20
CA LYS A 63 -18.79 -20.52 36.81
C LYS A 63 -17.65 -19.68 36.27
N LEU A 64 -16.93 -20.27 35.32
CA LEU A 64 -15.92 -19.62 34.50
C LEU A 64 -16.43 -19.61 33.07
N HIS A 65 -16.39 -18.46 32.42
CA HIS A 65 -16.88 -18.27 31.07
C HIS A 65 -15.75 -17.87 30.15
N PHE A 66 -15.77 -18.41 28.93
CA PHE A 66 -14.84 -18.05 27.88
C PHE A 66 -15.58 -17.27 26.81
N TYR A 67 -14.88 -16.32 26.22
CA TYR A 67 -15.37 -15.52 25.11
C TYR A 67 -14.32 -15.50 24.00
N LYS A 68 -14.77 -15.71 22.76
CA LYS A 68 -13.96 -15.57 21.55
C LYS A 68 -14.53 -14.44 20.71
N ASN A 69 -13.73 -13.42 20.43
CA ASN A 69 -14.14 -12.24 19.64
C ASN A 69 -15.42 -11.59 20.19
N GLY A 70 -15.60 -11.58 21.52
CA GLY A 70 -16.78 -11.06 22.21
C GLY A 70 -17.99 -12.01 22.29
N ILE A 71 -17.90 -13.22 21.73
CA ILE A 71 -18.98 -14.21 21.73
C ILE A 71 -18.72 -15.25 22.83
N LYS A 72 -19.73 -15.49 23.67
CA LYS A 72 -19.64 -16.46 24.78
C LYS A 72 -19.61 -17.90 24.27
N GLU A 73 -18.56 -18.63 24.62
CA GLU A 73 -18.39 -20.03 24.30
C GLU A 73 -19.27 -20.91 25.19
N ARG A 74 -19.89 -21.94 24.58
CA ARG A 74 -20.88 -22.80 25.26
C ARG A 74 -20.49 -24.28 25.31
N PHE A 75 -19.55 -24.71 24.47
CA PHE A 75 -19.19 -26.11 24.29
C PHE A 75 -17.72 -26.35 24.64
N GLN A 76 -17.37 -27.59 24.95
CA GLN A 76 -15.99 -28.02 25.22
C GLN A 76 -15.29 -27.28 26.36
N ILE A 77 -16.08 -26.77 27.32
CA ILE A 77 -15.58 -26.15 28.56
C ILE A 77 -15.61 -27.20 29.67
N THR A 78 -14.47 -27.43 30.30
CA THR A 78 -14.28 -28.38 31.39
C THR A 78 -13.74 -27.66 32.61
N ARG A 79 -14.40 -27.82 33.76
CA ARG A 79 -13.89 -27.27 35.02
C ARG A 79 -12.87 -28.23 35.61
N ILE A 80 -11.63 -27.76 35.75
CA ILE A 80 -10.51 -28.58 36.27
C ILE A 80 -10.52 -28.56 37.80
N ASN A 81 -10.66 -27.37 38.38
CA ASN A 81 -10.71 -27.21 39.84
C ASN A 81 -11.57 -26.00 40.23
N LYS A 82 -11.54 -25.61 41.50
CA LYS A 82 -12.37 -24.50 42.02
C LYS A 82 -12.10 -23.17 41.31
N THR A 83 -10.87 -22.90 40.90
CA THR A 83 -10.46 -21.62 40.32
C THR A 83 -10.10 -21.71 38.83
N THR A 84 -10.03 -22.92 38.26
CA THR A 84 -9.49 -23.17 36.92
C THR A 84 -10.47 -23.93 36.03
N ALA A 85 -10.63 -23.46 34.80
CA ALA A 85 -11.35 -24.14 33.73
C ALA A 85 -10.53 -24.16 32.45
N ARG A 86 -10.87 -25.09 31.56
CA ARG A 86 -10.25 -25.29 30.25
C ARG A 86 -11.31 -25.30 29.17
N LEU A 87 -11.11 -24.49 28.14
CA LEU A 87 -11.81 -24.53 26.86
C LEU A 87 -10.94 -25.30 25.86
N TRP A 88 -11.51 -26.27 25.15
CA TRP A 88 -10.81 -27.06 24.16
C TRP A 88 -11.37 -26.83 22.76
N TYR A 89 -10.51 -26.55 21.79
CA TYR A 89 -10.87 -26.52 20.38
C TYR A 89 -10.24 -27.68 19.63
N LYS A 90 -11.06 -28.35 18.82
CA LYS A 90 -10.60 -29.29 17.82
C LYS A 90 -10.34 -28.57 16.51
N ASN A 91 -9.19 -28.78 15.90
CA ASN A 91 -8.81 -28.25 14.58
C ASN A 91 -9.09 -26.74 14.44
N PHE A 92 -8.37 -25.89 15.18
CA PHE A 92 -8.58 -24.44 15.15
C PHE A 92 -8.06 -23.81 13.84
N LEU A 93 -8.94 -23.18 13.05
CA LEU A 93 -8.64 -22.69 11.70
C LEU A 93 -8.59 -21.16 11.57
N GLU A 94 -8.99 -20.40 12.59
CA GLU A 94 -8.97 -18.95 12.53
C GLU A 94 -7.52 -18.43 12.65
N PRO A 95 -7.05 -17.53 11.75
CA PRO A 95 -5.67 -17.04 11.80
C PRO A 95 -5.43 -16.14 13.01
N HIS A 96 -6.46 -15.42 13.49
CA HIS A 96 -6.40 -14.59 14.69
C HIS A 96 -7.71 -14.69 15.46
N ALA A 97 -7.62 -14.71 16.79
CA ALA A 97 -8.78 -14.57 17.67
C ALA A 97 -8.41 -13.93 19.01
N SER A 98 -9.30 -13.09 19.53
CA SER A 98 -9.19 -12.50 20.86
C SER A 98 -9.97 -13.34 21.86
N MET A 99 -9.26 -13.94 22.80
CA MET A 99 -9.85 -14.80 23.83
C MET A 99 -9.86 -14.07 25.17
N TYR A 100 -10.96 -14.11 25.90
CA TYR A 100 -10.97 -13.65 27.28
C TYR A 100 -11.86 -14.51 28.17
N CYS A 101 -11.62 -14.43 29.46
CA CYS A 101 -12.32 -15.22 30.45
C CYS A 101 -12.88 -14.35 31.58
N THR A 102 -14.05 -14.73 32.08
CA THR A 102 -14.72 -14.05 33.19
C THR A 102 -15.19 -15.07 34.24
N ALA A 103 -15.43 -14.59 35.46
CA ALA A 103 -15.95 -15.38 36.57
C ALA A 103 -17.30 -14.85 37.06
N GLU A 104 -18.21 -15.77 37.37
CA GLU A 104 -19.44 -15.48 38.08
C GLU A 104 -19.20 -15.60 39.60
N CYS A 105 -19.20 -14.47 40.31
CA CYS A 105 -18.96 -14.40 41.74
C CYS A 105 -20.28 -14.29 42.53
N PRO A 106 -20.50 -15.03 43.64
CA PRO A 106 -21.77 -15.02 44.38
C PRO A 106 -22.26 -13.64 44.84
N LYS A 107 -21.35 -12.69 45.05
CA LYS A 107 -21.64 -11.33 45.56
C LYS A 107 -21.78 -10.27 44.46
N HIS A 108 -21.60 -10.64 43.19
CA HIS A 108 -21.60 -9.71 42.06
C HIS A 108 -22.64 -10.15 41.03
N PHE A 109 -23.50 -9.23 40.59
CA PHE A 109 -24.47 -9.50 39.51
C PHE A 109 -23.82 -9.54 38.12
N GLN A 110 -22.69 -8.88 37.97
CA GLN A 110 -21.91 -8.85 36.73
C GLN A 110 -20.77 -9.86 36.79
N GLU A 111 -20.42 -10.40 35.63
CA GLU A 111 -19.24 -11.24 35.47
C GLU A 111 -17.97 -10.39 35.70
N THR A 112 -17.04 -10.90 36.51
CA THR A 112 -15.76 -10.23 36.77
C THR A 112 -14.74 -10.68 35.74
N LEU A 113 -14.09 -9.75 35.04
CA LEU A 113 -13.01 -10.07 34.09
C LEU A 113 -11.84 -10.73 34.83
N ILE A 114 -11.41 -11.89 34.32
CA ILE A 114 -10.20 -12.56 34.81
C ILE A 114 -9.00 -12.05 34.02
N CYS A 115 -8.94 -12.33 32.72
CA CYS A 115 -7.95 -11.75 31.81
C CYS A 115 -8.32 -12.08 30.35
N GLY A 116 -7.56 -11.54 29.40
CA GLY A 116 -7.66 -11.84 27.97
C GLY A 116 -6.30 -12.02 27.32
N LYS A 117 -6.28 -12.70 26.18
CA LYS A 117 -5.09 -12.94 25.36
C LYS A 117 -5.47 -13.16 23.91
N ASP A 118 -4.75 -12.52 23.01
CA ASP A 118 -4.85 -12.80 21.58
C ASP A 118 -4.07 -14.06 21.23
N ILE A 119 -4.66 -14.86 20.35
CA ILE A 119 -4.07 -16.06 19.80
C ILE A 119 -3.99 -15.94 18.29
N SER A 120 -2.92 -16.49 17.72
CA SER A 120 -2.72 -16.54 16.28
C SER A 120 -2.41 -17.95 15.82
N SER A 121 -2.90 -18.32 14.64
CA SER A 121 -2.58 -19.57 14.01
C SER A 121 -2.06 -19.37 12.60
N GLY A 122 -1.09 -20.17 12.20
CA GLY A 122 -0.43 -20.01 10.91
C GLY A 122 0.37 -21.22 10.50
N TYR A 123 1.31 -21.02 9.59
CA TYR A 123 2.23 -22.04 9.10
C TYR A 123 3.68 -21.58 9.26
N PRO A 124 4.64 -22.51 9.46
CA PRO A 124 6.05 -22.17 9.31
C PRO A 124 6.31 -21.67 7.87
N PRO A 125 7.35 -20.85 7.67
CA PRO A 125 7.70 -20.39 6.33
C PRO A 125 8.11 -21.58 5.45
N ASP A 126 7.84 -21.49 4.15
CA ASP A 126 8.46 -22.37 3.17
C ASP A 126 9.92 -21.91 2.93
N ILE A 127 10.75 -22.78 2.36
CA ILE A 127 12.11 -22.42 1.91
C ILE A 127 11.99 -21.35 0.83
N PRO A 128 12.55 -20.12 1.02
CA PRO A 128 12.52 -19.11 -0.03
C PRO A 128 13.27 -19.60 -1.27
N ASP A 129 12.65 -19.48 -2.43
CA ASP A 129 13.22 -19.86 -3.71
C ASP A 129 13.18 -18.70 -4.72
N GLU A 130 13.66 -18.94 -5.94
CA GLU A 130 13.75 -17.93 -6.99
C GLU A 130 14.44 -16.63 -6.53
N VAL A 131 15.48 -16.76 -5.71
CA VAL A 131 16.29 -15.60 -5.27
C VAL A 131 16.93 -14.97 -6.49
N THR A 132 16.66 -13.67 -6.70
CA THR A 132 17.21 -12.87 -7.79
C THR A 132 17.64 -11.52 -7.26
N CYS A 133 18.84 -11.10 -7.62
CA CYS A 133 19.36 -9.78 -7.34
C CYS A 133 19.73 -9.08 -8.64
N VAL A 134 19.33 -7.82 -8.79
CA VAL A 134 19.56 -7.01 -9.98
C VAL A 134 19.93 -5.58 -9.59
N ILE A 135 20.72 -4.91 -10.42
CA ILE A 135 21.07 -3.50 -10.26
C ILE A 135 20.43 -2.73 -11.41
N TYR A 136 19.47 -1.88 -11.11
CA TYR A 136 18.96 -0.96 -12.12
C TYR A 136 19.99 0.16 -12.34
N GLU A 137 20.33 0.44 -13.59
CA GLU A 137 21.28 1.50 -13.93
C GLU A 137 20.88 2.84 -13.27
N TYR A 138 21.86 3.52 -12.68
CA TYR A 138 21.72 4.77 -11.90
C TYR A 138 20.91 4.69 -10.60
N SER A 139 20.42 3.51 -10.19
CA SER A 139 19.66 3.38 -8.94
C SER A 139 20.51 3.52 -7.67
N GLY A 140 21.83 3.29 -7.77
CA GLY A 140 22.76 3.23 -6.64
C GLY A 140 22.51 2.07 -5.67
N ASN A 141 21.61 1.14 -6.03
CA ASN A 141 21.18 0.05 -5.17
C ASN A 141 21.05 -1.26 -5.95
N MET A 142 21.39 -2.36 -5.29
CA MET A 142 21.05 -3.72 -5.71
C MET A 142 19.70 -4.10 -5.11
N THR A 143 18.72 -4.44 -5.95
CA THR A 143 17.42 -4.95 -5.51
C THR A 143 17.43 -6.47 -5.50
N CYS A 144 17.17 -7.06 -4.35
CA CYS A 144 17.03 -8.51 -4.19
C CYS A 144 15.58 -8.89 -3.87
N THR A 145 15.07 -9.88 -4.58
CA THR A 145 13.73 -10.46 -4.45
C THR A 145 13.80 -11.97 -4.40
N TRP A 146 12.74 -12.58 -3.89
CA TRP A 146 12.58 -14.04 -3.81
C TRP A 146 11.09 -14.37 -3.80
N ASN A 147 10.77 -15.63 -4.10
CA ASN A 147 9.46 -16.19 -3.86
C ASN A 147 9.39 -16.72 -2.43
N ALA A 148 8.47 -16.17 -1.64
CA ALA A 148 8.24 -16.54 -0.24
C ALA A 148 7.49 -17.87 -0.07
N GLY A 149 6.93 -18.43 -1.14
CA GLY A 149 6.11 -19.63 -1.08
C GLY A 149 4.69 -19.35 -0.56
N LYS A 150 4.16 -20.26 0.27
CA LYS A 150 2.78 -20.18 0.77
C LYS A 150 2.61 -19.13 1.86
N LEU A 151 1.36 -18.65 1.99
CA LEU A 151 0.98 -17.74 3.08
C LEU A 151 1.12 -18.41 4.45
N THR A 152 1.84 -17.73 5.35
CA THR A 152 2.07 -18.20 6.73
C THR A 152 1.01 -17.73 7.72
N TYR A 153 0.24 -16.67 7.41
CA TYR A 153 -0.78 -16.05 8.28
C TYR A 153 -0.29 -15.47 9.62
N ILE A 154 1.02 -15.47 9.86
CA ILE A 154 1.66 -14.90 11.05
C ILE A 154 2.86 -14.07 10.63
N ASP A 155 3.25 -13.11 11.47
CA ASP A 155 4.38 -12.22 11.17
C ASP A 155 5.63 -13.04 10.86
N THR A 156 6.10 -12.92 9.63
CA THR A 156 7.24 -13.66 9.08
C THR A 156 8.25 -12.64 8.62
N LYS A 157 9.46 -12.72 9.18
CA LYS A 157 10.57 -11.83 8.88
C LYS A 157 11.57 -12.53 7.98
N TYR A 158 12.25 -11.74 7.16
CA TYR A 158 13.30 -12.22 6.27
C TYR A 158 14.61 -11.52 6.59
N VAL A 159 15.70 -12.29 6.61
CA VAL A 159 17.06 -11.77 6.70
C VAL A 159 17.77 -12.09 5.40
N VAL A 160 18.22 -11.07 4.70
CA VAL A 160 19.05 -11.23 3.50
C VAL A 160 20.50 -11.15 3.93
N HIS A 161 21.22 -12.22 3.69
CA HIS A 161 22.65 -12.31 3.93
C HIS A 161 23.38 -12.02 2.63
N VAL A 162 24.40 -11.17 2.70
CA VAL A 162 25.27 -10.83 1.58
C VAL A 162 26.69 -11.04 2.05
N LYS A 163 27.42 -11.94 1.40
CA LYS A 163 28.79 -12.26 1.76
C LYS A 163 29.72 -12.06 0.57
N SER A 164 30.79 -11.31 0.76
CA SER A 164 31.83 -11.20 -0.27
C SER A 164 32.62 -12.51 -0.38
N LEU A 165 32.84 -12.96 -1.63
CA LEU A 165 33.72 -14.09 -1.92
C LEU A 165 35.21 -13.71 -1.97
N GLU A 166 35.51 -12.42 -1.90
CA GLU A 166 36.88 -11.90 -2.01
C GLU A 166 37.43 -11.48 -0.64
N THR A 167 36.61 -10.84 0.19
CA THR A 167 37.00 -10.36 1.53
C THR A 167 36.41 -11.18 2.67
N GLU A 168 35.50 -12.12 2.38
CA GLU A 168 34.77 -12.95 3.36
C GLU A 168 33.87 -12.16 4.32
N GLU A 169 33.74 -10.84 4.14
CA GLU A 169 32.85 -9.99 4.95
C GLU A 169 31.37 -10.36 4.69
N GLU A 170 30.56 -10.38 5.74
CA GLU A 170 29.13 -10.65 5.67
C GLU A 170 28.32 -9.49 6.26
N GLN A 171 27.32 -9.05 5.50
CA GLN A 171 26.30 -8.09 5.93
C GLN A 171 24.93 -8.77 5.97
N GLN A 172 24.12 -8.38 6.96
CA GLN A 172 22.78 -8.90 7.17
C GLN A 172 21.76 -7.78 7.17
N TYR A 173 20.64 -8.02 6.50
CA TYR A 173 19.59 -7.02 6.38
C TYR A 173 18.22 -7.61 6.66
N LEU A 174 17.52 -7.04 7.65
CA LEU A 174 16.18 -7.44 8.05
C LEU A 174 15.12 -6.74 7.18
N THR A 175 14.17 -7.50 6.65
CA THR A 175 13.03 -6.98 5.89
C THR A 175 11.77 -7.83 6.09
N SER A 176 10.63 -7.33 5.62
CA SER A 176 9.35 -8.06 5.60
C SER A 176 8.90 -8.48 4.19
N SER A 177 9.64 -8.07 3.14
CA SER A 177 9.27 -8.39 1.75
C SER A 177 10.48 -8.53 0.84
N TYR A 178 10.94 -7.48 0.17
CA TYR A 178 12.15 -7.44 -0.65
C TYR A 178 13.15 -6.45 -0.03
N ILE A 179 14.32 -6.31 -0.63
CA ILE A 179 15.29 -5.32 -0.16
C ILE A 179 16.04 -4.60 -1.28
N ASN A 180 16.37 -3.33 -1.02
CA ASN A 180 17.33 -2.55 -1.78
C ASN A 180 18.58 -2.33 -0.92
N ILE A 181 19.73 -2.82 -1.38
CA ILE A 181 21.02 -2.72 -0.71
C ILE A 181 21.87 -1.70 -1.48
N SER A 182 22.40 -0.69 -0.80
CA SER A 182 23.24 0.32 -1.46
C SER A 182 24.50 -0.31 -2.03
N THR A 183 24.84 0.02 -3.28
CA THR A 183 26.08 -0.44 -3.91
C THR A 183 27.32 0.09 -3.20
N ASP A 184 27.22 1.23 -2.52
CA ASP A 184 28.31 1.82 -1.73
C ASP A 184 28.68 0.97 -0.51
N SER A 185 27.76 0.11 -0.06
CA SER A 185 28.03 -0.86 1.02
C SER A 185 28.69 -2.16 0.52
N LEU A 186 28.76 -2.36 -0.80
CA LEU A 186 29.35 -3.53 -1.44
C LEU A 186 30.81 -3.22 -1.86
N GLN A 187 31.67 -2.94 -0.88
CA GLN A 187 33.07 -2.56 -1.13
C GLN A 187 34.03 -3.74 -1.20
N GLY A 188 33.64 -4.90 -0.66
CA GLY A 188 34.44 -6.12 -0.65
C GLY A 188 34.64 -6.82 -2.00
N GLY A 189 34.66 -6.12 -3.14
CA GLY A 189 34.89 -6.71 -4.46
C GLY A 189 33.65 -6.73 -5.35
N LYS A 190 33.60 -7.66 -6.31
CA LYS A 190 32.48 -7.78 -7.28
C LYS A 190 31.75 -9.11 -7.21
N LYS A 191 32.28 -10.10 -6.50
CA LYS A 191 31.69 -11.44 -6.36
C LYS A 191 31.08 -11.62 -4.98
N TYR A 192 29.78 -11.94 -4.94
CA TYR A 192 29.03 -12.10 -3.70
C TYR A 192 28.23 -13.41 -3.68
N LEU A 193 28.02 -13.95 -2.49
CA LEU A 193 26.98 -14.92 -2.19
C LEU A 193 25.81 -14.20 -1.52
N VAL A 194 24.59 -14.50 -1.98
CA VAL A 194 23.35 -13.97 -1.41
C VAL A 194 22.43 -15.12 -1.05
N TRP A 195 21.87 -15.12 0.16
CA TRP A 195 20.83 -16.04 0.56
C TRP A 195 19.83 -15.37 1.49
N VAL A 196 18.65 -15.97 1.60
CA VAL A 196 17.52 -15.42 2.34
C VAL A 196 17.08 -16.41 3.40
N GLN A 197 17.05 -15.97 4.65
CA GLN A 197 16.50 -16.72 5.77
C GLN A 197 15.10 -16.18 6.07
N ALA A 198 14.09 -17.05 6.07
CA ALA A 198 12.73 -16.74 6.49
C ALA A 198 12.46 -17.31 7.89
N ALA A 199 11.92 -16.50 8.80
CA ALA A 199 11.66 -16.94 10.17
C ALA A 199 10.33 -16.40 10.70
N ASN A 200 9.59 -17.25 11.40
CA ASN A 200 8.45 -16.86 12.22
C ASN A 200 8.41 -17.69 13.51
N ALA A 201 7.39 -17.48 14.35
CA ALA A 201 7.27 -18.18 15.63
C ALA A 201 7.11 -19.72 15.51
N LEU A 202 6.86 -20.26 14.32
CA LEU A 202 6.62 -21.69 14.08
C LEU A 202 7.78 -22.39 13.36
N GLY A 203 8.76 -21.67 12.81
CA GLY A 203 9.86 -22.26 12.08
C GLY A 203 10.78 -21.25 11.43
N MET A 204 11.88 -21.76 10.89
CA MET A 204 12.90 -21.00 10.18
C MET A 204 13.44 -21.84 9.04
N GLU A 205 13.55 -21.25 7.86
CA GLU A 205 14.03 -21.89 6.64
C GLU A 205 14.99 -20.96 5.89
N GLU A 206 15.91 -21.53 5.11
CA GLU A 206 16.95 -20.79 4.39
C GLU A 206 16.98 -21.18 2.91
N SER A 207 17.11 -20.18 2.04
CA SER A 207 17.25 -20.38 0.60
C SER A 207 18.59 -21.03 0.24
N LYS A 208 18.67 -21.58 -0.97
CA LYS A 208 19.98 -21.87 -1.57
C LYS A 208 20.78 -20.56 -1.74
N GLN A 209 22.09 -20.67 -1.65
CA GLN A 209 23.00 -19.56 -1.91
C GLN A 209 23.05 -19.25 -3.41
N LEU A 210 22.84 -17.98 -3.76
CA LEU A 210 22.99 -17.44 -5.10
C LEU A 210 24.34 -16.74 -5.20
N GLN A 211 25.21 -17.21 -6.09
CA GLN A 211 26.41 -16.49 -6.45
C GLN A 211 26.11 -15.44 -7.52
N ILE A 212 26.56 -14.20 -7.31
CA ILE A 212 26.37 -13.08 -8.23
C ILE A 212 27.70 -12.39 -8.53
N HIS A 213 27.77 -11.78 -9.72
CA HIS A 213 28.81 -10.84 -10.11
C HIS A 213 28.13 -9.51 -10.43
N LEU A 214 28.58 -8.40 -9.82
CA LEU A 214 27.88 -7.11 -9.92
C LEU A 214 27.71 -6.62 -11.37
N ASP A 215 28.71 -6.85 -12.23
CA ASP A 215 28.67 -6.44 -13.64
C ASP A 215 27.72 -7.31 -14.50
N ASP A 216 27.24 -8.46 -13.99
CA ASP A 216 26.39 -9.39 -14.76
C ASP A 216 24.90 -9.25 -14.44
N ILE A 217 24.58 -8.51 -13.38
CA ILE A 217 23.22 -8.34 -12.87
C ILE A 217 22.64 -6.95 -13.14
N VAL A 218 23.30 -6.16 -13.98
CA VAL A 218 22.86 -4.80 -14.34
C VAL A 218 21.73 -4.87 -15.35
N ILE A 219 20.67 -4.10 -15.10
CA ILE A 219 19.58 -3.86 -16.03
C ILE A 219 19.71 -2.41 -16.53
N PRO A 220 19.76 -2.18 -17.86
CA PRO A 220 19.92 -0.83 -18.42
C PRO A 220 18.78 0.10 -18.01
N SER A 221 19.01 1.41 -18.13
CA SER A 221 17.98 2.44 -17.94
C SER A 221 16.79 2.24 -18.88
N ALA A 222 15.58 2.52 -18.39
CA ALA A 222 14.33 2.18 -19.05
C ALA A 222 14.26 2.72 -20.50
N ALA A 223 13.99 1.82 -21.45
CA ALA A 223 13.74 2.20 -22.85
C ALA A 223 12.27 2.66 -23.01
N VAL A 224 12.08 3.79 -23.70
CA VAL A 224 10.77 4.44 -23.85
C VAL A 224 10.50 4.77 -25.32
N ILE A 225 9.26 4.51 -25.75
CA ILE A 225 8.78 4.90 -27.08
C ILE A 225 8.30 6.36 -27.00
N SER A 226 8.90 7.23 -27.80
CA SER A 226 8.63 8.67 -27.77
C SER A 226 7.54 9.08 -28.74
N ARG A 227 7.58 8.59 -29.99
CA ARG A 227 6.64 8.95 -31.04
C ARG A 227 6.57 7.86 -32.13
N ALA A 228 5.49 7.93 -32.91
CA ALA A 228 5.30 7.12 -34.11
C ALA A 228 4.87 8.03 -35.27
N GLU A 229 5.53 7.88 -36.42
CA GLU A 229 5.22 8.63 -37.63
C GLU A 229 4.90 7.65 -38.75
N THR A 230 3.81 7.88 -39.49
CA THR A 230 3.50 7.08 -40.68
C THR A 230 3.71 7.92 -41.91
N ILE A 231 4.62 7.47 -42.77
CA ILE A 231 4.94 8.13 -44.04
C ILE A 231 3.99 7.58 -45.09
N ASN A 232 3.22 8.48 -45.72
CA ASN A 232 2.35 8.15 -46.84
C ASN A 232 3.20 8.01 -48.12
N ALA A 233 3.82 6.84 -48.27
CA ALA A 233 4.42 6.37 -49.51
C ALA A 233 3.50 5.34 -50.19
N THR A 234 3.88 4.83 -51.36
CA THR A 234 3.15 3.75 -52.06
C THR A 234 2.93 2.51 -51.19
N VAL A 235 3.85 2.24 -50.27
CA VAL A 235 3.66 1.30 -49.14
C VAL A 235 3.73 2.11 -47.85
N PRO A 236 2.66 2.16 -47.04
CA PRO A 236 2.67 2.94 -45.80
C PRO A 236 3.69 2.36 -44.83
N LYS A 237 4.58 3.22 -44.36
CA LYS A 237 5.69 2.86 -43.48
C LYS A 237 5.53 3.61 -42.16
N THR A 238 5.44 2.88 -41.06
CA THR A 238 5.41 3.46 -39.71
C THR A 238 6.81 3.37 -39.09
N ILE A 239 7.35 4.53 -38.71
CA ILE A 239 8.62 4.66 -37.99
C ILE A 239 8.29 4.87 -36.52
N ILE A 240 8.79 3.98 -35.66
CA ILE A 240 8.70 4.10 -34.21
C ILE A 240 10.04 4.63 -33.70
N TYR A 241 9.97 5.74 -32.98
CA TYR A 241 11.11 6.40 -32.37
C TYR A 241 11.15 6.08 -30.88
N TRP A 242 12.27 5.55 -30.43
CA TRP A 242 12.43 5.08 -29.06
C TRP A 242 13.87 5.27 -28.61
N ASP A 243 14.05 5.41 -27.31
CA ASP A 243 15.34 5.79 -26.75
C ASP A 243 15.51 5.29 -25.31
N SER A 244 16.74 5.27 -24.83
CA SER A 244 17.11 4.96 -23.45
C SER A 244 18.28 5.85 -23.04
N GLN A 245 18.31 6.28 -21.78
CA GLN A 245 19.43 7.05 -21.21
C GLN A 245 20.56 6.14 -20.70
N THR A 246 20.69 4.93 -21.24
CA THR A 246 21.70 3.97 -20.81
C THR A 246 23.10 4.37 -21.32
N THR A 247 24.10 4.19 -20.47
CA THR A 247 25.52 4.35 -20.82
C THR A 247 26.16 3.05 -21.28
N ILE A 248 25.41 1.94 -21.23
CA ILE A 248 25.87 0.62 -21.67
C ILE A 248 25.95 0.64 -23.21
N GLU A 249 27.13 0.31 -23.75
CA GLU A 249 27.38 0.39 -25.20
C GLU A 249 26.65 -0.71 -25.99
N LYS A 250 26.64 -1.94 -25.48
CA LYS A 250 26.11 -3.12 -26.16
C LYS A 250 24.79 -3.54 -25.52
N VAL A 251 23.69 -3.15 -26.15
CA VAL A 251 22.35 -3.40 -25.64
C VAL A 251 21.51 -4.11 -26.69
N SER A 252 20.99 -5.29 -26.33
CA SER A 252 20.04 -6.03 -27.16
C SER A 252 18.63 -5.75 -26.68
N CYS A 253 17.75 -5.38 -27.59
CA CYS A 253 16.39 -4.94 -27.32
C CYS A 253 15.37 -5.74 -28.13
N GLU A 254 14.20 -5.91 -27.56
CA GLU A 254 13.04 -6.49 -28.21
C GLU A 254 11.92 -5.44 -28.27
N MET A 255 11.31 -5.29 -29.43
CA MET A 255 10.06 -4.55 -29.56
C MET A 255 8.95 -5.50 -29.96
N ARG A 256 7.88 -5.52 -29.16
CA ARG A 256 6.66 -6.27 -29.48
C ARG A 256 5.57 -5.33 -29.96
N TYR A 257 4.82 -5.77 -30.96
CA TYR A 257 3.70 -5.04 -31.53
C TYR A 257 2.54 -5.96 -31.92
N LYS A 258 1.31 -5.44 -31.81
CA LYS A 258 0.11 -6.13 -32.33
C LYS A 258 -1.02 -5.16 -32.61
N ALA A 259 -1.93 -5.56 -33.50
CA ALA A 259 -3.21 -4.88 -33.64
C ALA A 259 -4.01 -5.04 -32.34
N THR A 260 -4.73 -4.00 -31.92
CA THR A 260 -5.51 -4.02 -30.67
C THR A 260 -6.61 -5.09 -30.70
N THR A 261 -7.09 -5.45 -31.90
CA THR A 261 -8.06 -6.52 -32.15
C THR A 261 -7.45 -7.92 -32.06
N ASN A 262 -6.13 -8.05 -32.17
CA ASN A 262 -5.44 -9.33 -32.18
C ASN A 262 -4.98 -9.72 -30.75
N GLN A 263 -4.90 -11.02 -30.51
CA GLN A 263 -4.43 -11.58 -29.25
C GLN A 263 -2.91 -11.79 -29.25
N THR A 264 -2.33 -12.17 -30.40
CA THR A 264 -0.91 -12.56 -30.53
C THR A 264 0.01 -11.36 -30.74
N TRP A 265 1.20 -11.40 -30.12
CA TRP A 265 2.26 -10.41 -30.30
C TRP A 265 3.22 -10.82 -31.41
N ASN A 266 3.58 -9.88 -32.27
CA ASN A 266 4.76 -9.99 -33.13
C ASN A 266 5.95 -9.35 -32.42
N VAL A 267 7.16 -9.90 -32.59
CA VAL A 267 8.38 -9.42 -31.94
C VAL A 267 9.46 -9.17 -32.98
N LYS A 268 10.21 -8.07 -32.82
CA LYS A 268 11.46 -7.80 -33.55
C LYS A 268 12.59 -7.58 -32.54
N GLU A 269 13.74 -8.13 -32.86
CA GLU A 269 14.97 -7.99 -32.08
C GLU A 269 15.89 -6.95 -32.73
N PHE A 270 16.63 -6.23 -31.90
CA PHE A 270 17.54 -5.18 -32.31
C PHE A 270 18.79 -5.21 -31.43
N ASP A 271 19.96 -5.17 -32.06
CA ASP A 271 21.20 -4.82 -31.38
C ASP A 271 21.43 -3.32 -31.55
N THR A 272 21.48 -2.60 -30.43
CA THR A 272 21.41 -1.14 -30.40
C THR A 272 22.52 -0.53 -29.58
N ASN A 273 22.83 0.71 -29.95
CA ASN A 273 23.68 1.61 -29.18
C ASN A 273 22.93 2.95 -29.06
N PHE A 274 22.65 3.37 -27.83
CA PHE A 274 21.87 4.57 -27.51
C PHE A 274 22.65 5.89 -27.58
N THR A 275 23.72 5.94 -28.36
CA THR A 275 24.37 7.22 -28.73
C THR A 275 23.41 8.16 -29.48
N TYR A 276 22.38 7.60 -30.12
CA TYR A 276 21.33 8.34 -30.83
C TYR A 276 19.95 7.68 -30.64
N VAL A 277 18.90 8.47 -30.88
CA VAL A 277 17.51 7.99 -30.84
C VAL A 277 17.30 6.89 -31.89
N GLN A 278 16.79 5.75 -31.45
CA GLN A 278 16.55 4.60 -32.32
C GLN A 278 15.31 4.80 -33.18
N GLN A 279 15.38 4.30 -34.41
CA GLN A 279 14.28 4.36 -35.38
C GLN A 279 14.02 2.96 -35.91
N SER A 280 12.82 2.45 -35.71
CA SER A 280 12.43 1.12 -36.14
C SER A 280 11.28 1.18 -37.14
N GLU A 281 11.47 0.49 -38.26
CA GLU A 281 10.55 0.50 -39.39
C GLU A 281 9.56 -0.68 -39.34
N PHE A 282 8.29 -0.36 -39.56
CA PHE A 282 7.19 -1.32 -39.64
C PHE A 282 6.31 -1.05 -40.85
N TYR A 283 6.00 -2.13 -41.58
CA TYR A 283 4.96 -2.15 -42.60
C TYR A 283 3.68 -2.65 -41.93
N LEU A 284 2.75 -1.73 -41.67
CA LEU A 284 1.53 -2.00 -40.91
C LEU A 284 0.32 -1.80 -41.79
N GLU A 285 -0.73 -2.55 -41.49
CA GLU A 285 -2.02 -2.37 -42.15
C GLU A 285 -2.63 -0.99 -41.81
N PRO A 286 -3.26 -0.31 -42.80
CA PRO A 286 -3.86 1.01 -42.64
C PRO A 286 -5.16 0.96 -41.81
N ASN A 287 -5.52 2.09 -41.20
CA ASN A 287 -6.71 2.26 -40.34
C ASN A 287 -6.85 1.27 -39.17
N ILE A 288 -5.73 0.75 -38.66
CA ILE A 288 -5.71 -0.17 -37.51
C ILE A 288 -5.00 0.49 -36.33
N LYS A 289 -5.55 0.31 -35.14
CA LYS A 289 -4.91 0.73 -33.89
C LYS A 289 -3.95 -0.36 -33.42
N TYR A 290 -2.66 -0.07 -33.41
CA TYR A 290 -1.61 -0.93 -32.90
C TYR A 290 -1.19 -0.52 -31.48
N VAL A 291 -0.64 -1.50 -30.76
CA VAL A 291 0.05 -1.29 -29.48
C VAL A 291 1.48 -1.78 -29.58
N PHE A 292 2.41 -1.05 -28.97
CA PHE A 292 3.85 -1.32 -28.94
C PHE A 292 4.38 -1.31 -27.52
N GLN A 293 5.37 -2.16 -27.25
CA GLN A 293 6.22 -2.12 -26.06
C GLN A 293 7.65 -2.50 -26.43
N VAL A 294 8.61 -1.97 -25.68
CA VAL A 294 10.02 -2.28 -25.83
C VAL A 294 10.60 -2.74 -24.50
N ARG A 295 11.62 -3.60 -24.54
CA ARG A 295 12.48 -3.92 -23.40
C ARG A 295 13.89 -4.18 -23.90
N CYS A 296 14.87 -3.92 -23.06
CA CYS A 296 16.28 -4.11 -23.38
C CYS A 296 17.02 -4.88 -22.29
N GLN A 297 18.17 -5.43 -22.64
CA GLN A 297 19.16 -5.96 -21.71
C GLN A 297 20.56 -5.64 -22.23
N GLU A 298 21.55 -5.62 -21.35
CA GLU A 298 22.93 -5.69 -21.80
C GLU A 298 23.17 -7.00 -22.56
N THR A 299 23.81 -6.92 -23.73
CA THR A 299 23.92 -8.05 -24.66
C THR A 299 24.59 -9.25 -23.99
N GLY A 300 23.90 -10.40 -24.02
CA GLY A 300 24.38 -11.66 -23.43
C GLY A 300 24.19 -11.78 -21.91
N LYS A 301 23.64 -10.77 -21.23
CA LYS A 301 23.30 -10.88 -19.81
C LYS A 301 21.96 -11.61 -19.61
N ARG A 302 21.68 -11.95 -18.35
CA ARG A 302 20.54 -12.77 -17.96
C ARG A 302 19.24 -11.97 -17.82
N TYR A 303 19.33 -10.73 -17.36
CA TYR A 303 18.17 -9.99 -16.88
C TYR A 303 17.71 -8.94 -17.88
N TRP A 304 16.44 -9.08 -18.26
CA TRP A 304 15.74 -8.12 -19.11
C TRP A 304 15.07 -7.04 -18.28
N GLN A 305 14.95 -5.86 -18.89
CA GLN A 305 13.97 -4.88 -18.44
C GLN A 305 12.55 -5.46 -18.44
N PRO A 306 11.68 -4.96 -17.55
CA PRO A 306 10.26 -5.14 -17.77
C PRO A 306 9.86 -4.49 -19.09
N TRP A 307 8.78 -4.99 -19.71
CA TRP A 307 8.21 -4.32 -20.88
C TRP A 307 7.81 -2.88 -20.53
N SER A 308 8.13 -1.94 -21.41
CA SER A 308 7.76 -0.53 -21.29
C SER A 308 6.25 -0.34 -21.15
N SER A 309 5.80 0.87 -20.81
CA SER A 309 4.39 1.22 -20.88
C SER A 309 3.83 1.00 -22.30
N LEU A 310 2.52 0.73 -22.39
CA LEU A 310 1.82 0.51 -23.65
C LEU A 310 1.81 1.81 -24.47
N PHE A 311 2.36 1.76 -25.68
CA PHE A 311 2.30 2.87 -26.63
C PHE A 311 1.30 2.55 -27.74
N PHE A 312 0.30 3.42 -27.96
CA PHE A 312 -0.74 3.20 -28.97
C PHE A 312 -0.54 4.10 -30.19
N HIS A 313 -0.69 3.52 -31.38
CA HIS A 313 -0.64 4.26 -32.64
C HIS A 313 -1.78 3.80 -33.56
N LYS A 314 -2.53 4.74 -34.14
CA LYS A 314 -3.52 4.43 -35.17
C LYS A 314 -2.92 4.75 -36.54
N THR A 315 -2.83 3.76 -37.41
CA THR A 315 -2.37 3.99 -38.79
C THR A 315 -3.43 4.79 -39.56
N PRO A 316 -3.00 5.72 -40.45
CA PRO A 316 -3.93 6.50 -41.26
C PRO A 316 -4.73 5.61 -42.22
N GLU A 317 -5.86 6.12 -42.70
CA GLU A 317 -6.59 5.49 -43.80
C GLU A 317 -5.81 5.63 -45.10
N THR A 318 -5.80 4.58 -45.91
CA THR A 318 -5.27 4.66 -47.28
C THR A 318 -6.21 5.54 -48.08
N VAL A 319 -5.79 6.76 -48.41
CA VAL A 319 -6.53 7.57 -49.39
C VAL A 319 -6.33 6.91 -50.76
N PRO A 320 -7.39 6.43 -51.44
CA PRO A 320 -7.23 6.01 -52.83
C PRO A 320 -6.83 7.25 -53.62
N GLN A 321 -5.70 7.20 -54.32
CA GLN A 321 -5.34 8.22 -55.30
C GLN A 321 -6.28 8.10 -56.51
N VAL A 322 -7.52 8.57 -56.34
CA VAL A 322 -8.35 8.98 -57.47
C VAL A 322 -7.93 10.40 -57.78
N THR A 323 -7.31 10.58 -58.94
CA THR A 323 -6.99 11.87 -59.53
C THR A 323 -8.28 12.66 -59.76
N SER A 324 -8.78 13.39 -58.75
CA SER A 324 -9.85 14.35 -58.97
C SER A 324 -9.24 15.57 -59.64
N LYS A 325 -9.39 15.63 -60.98
CA LYS A 325 -9.16 16.83 -61.77
C LYS A 325 -9.85 18.02 -61.08
N ALA A 326 -9.10 19.11 -60.93
CA ALA A 326 -9.63 20.38 -60.51
C ALA A 326 -10.83 20.77 -61.39
N PHE A 327 -11.95 21.09 -60.76
CA PHE A 327 -13.02 21.85 -61.38
C PHE A 327 -13.10 23.19 -60.65
N GLN A 328 -12.71 24.24 -61.37
CA GLN A 328 -13.07 25.61 -61.05
C GLN A 328 -14.59 25.76 -61.14
N HIS A 329 -15.20 26.47 -60.18
CA HIS A 329 -16.40 27.24 -60.47
C HIS A 329 -16.43 28.51 -59.63
N ASP A 330 -16.43 29.62 -60.35
CA ASP A 330 -16.60 30.98 -59.86
C ASP A 330 -18.10 31.33 -59.71
N THR A 331 -18.37 32.11 -58.65
CA THR A 331 -19.31 33.25 -58.52
C THR A 331 -20.83 33.05 -58.64
N TRP A 332 -21.57 33.35 -57.55
CA TRP A 332 -22.49 34.51 -57.51
C TRP A 332 -22.89 34.93 -56.08
N ASN A 333 -22.80 36.24 -55.84
CA ASN A 333 -23.33 37.01 -54.71
C ASN A 333 -24.86 36.94 -54.56
N SER A 334 -25.35 37.10 -53.34
CA SER A 334 -26.59 37.83 -53.03
C SER A 334 -26.52 38.30 -51.59
N GLY A 335 -26.55 39.62 -51.39
CA GLY A 335 -26.57 40.24 -50.07
C GLY A 335 -27.98 40.36 -49.50
N LEU A 336 -28.04 40.53 -48.17
CA LEU A 336 -28.94 41.51 -47.54
C LEU A 336 -28.40 41.86 -46.13
N THR A 337 -28.57 43.13 -45.80
CA THR A 337 -28.21 43.93 -44.61
C THR A 337 -28.97 43.52 -43.34
N VAL A 338 -28.59 43.87 -42.10
CA VAL A 338 -28.77 45.20 -41.45
C VAL A 338 -28.22 45.19 -39.99
N ALA A 339 -27.69 46.37 -39.57
CA ALA A 339 -27.53 46.99 -38.22
C ALA A 339 -26.66 46.30 -37.15
N SER A 340 -25.52 46.86 -36.72
CA SER A 340 -25.24 48.11 -35.96
C SER A 340 -25.66 48.10 -34.49
N ILE A 341 -24.70 48.29 -33.57
CA ILE A 341 -24.65 49.39 -32.59
C ILE A 341 -23.34 49.29 -31.76
N SER A 342 -22.63 50.42 -31.71
CA SER A 342 -21.51 50.79 -30.84
C SER A 342 -21.96 50.88 -29.36
N THR A 343 -21.13 50.82 -28.32
CA THR A 343 -20.16 51.83 -27.83
C THR A 343 -19.73 51.27 -26.45
N GLY A 344 -18.46 51.34 -26.05
CA GLY A 344 -17.97 52.49 -25.31
C GLY A 344 -16.81 52.06 -24.40
N HIS A 345 -15.75 52.84 -24.45
CA HIS A 345 -14.49 52.66 -23.75
C HIS A 345 -14.48 53.60 -22.53
N LEU A 346 -13.89 53.19 -21.39
CA LEU A 346 -12.79 53.88 -20.68
C LEU A 346 -12.75 53.63 -19.15
N THR A 347 -11.53 53.30 -18.74
CA THR A 347 -10.78 53.69 -17.52
C THR A 347 -11.26 53.29 -16.12
N SER A 348 -10.44 52.40 -15.56
CA SER A 348 -10.05 52.21 -14.16
C SER A 348 -9.74 53.52 -13.42
N ASP A 349 -10.26 53.62 -12.20
CA ASP A 349 -9.69 54.45 -11.13
C ASP A 349 -9.75 53.72 -9.78
N ASN A 350 -8.83 54.10 -8.90
CA ASN A 350 -8.24 53.35 -7.80
C ASN A 350 -8.73 53.90 -6.45
N ARG A 351 -9.38 53.10 -5.58
CA ARG A 351 -9.40 53.31 -4.10
C ARG A 351 -10.20 52.25 -3.34
N GLY A 352 -9.65 51.74 -2.22
CA GLY A 352 -10.47 51.38 -1.05
C GLY A 352 -10.01 50.23 -0.13
N ASP A 353 -8.85 50.35 0.53
CA ASP A 353 -8.35 49.46 1.61
C ASP A 353 -9.15 49.52 2.95
N ILE A 354 -10.46 49.75 2.91
CA ILE A 354 -11.32 49.79 4.12
C ILE A 354 -12.24 48.56 4.22
N GLY A 355 -12.42 47.80 3.12
CA GLY A 355 -13.25 46.59 3.11
C GLY A 355 -12.61 45.35 3.76
N LEU A 356 -11.28 45.25 3.73
CA LEU A 356 -10.54 44.07 4.20
C LEU A 356 -10.54 43.91 5.73
N LEU A 357 -10.44 45.00 6.49
CA LEU A 357 -10.40 44.96 7.97
C LEU A 357 -11.78 44.67 8.58
N LEU A 358 -12.85 45.19 7.99
CA LEU A 358 -14.23 44.89 8.38
C LEU A 358 -14.61 43.44 8.06
N GLY A 359 -14.15 42.91 6.92
CA GLY A 359 -14.34 41.51 6.56
C GLY A 359 -13.70 40.54 7.55
N MET A 360 -12.49 40.86 8.05
CA MET A 360 -11.77 40.01 9.01
C MET A 360 -12.44 39.96 10.39
N ILE A 361 -13.00 41.08 10.85
CA ILE A 361 -13.72 41.14 12.15
C ILE A 361 -15.02 40.33 12.08
N VAL A 362 -15.78 40.48 10.98
CA VAL A 362 -17.01 39.71 10.77
C VAL A 362 -16.71 38.20 10.68
N PHE A 363 -15.61 37.83 10.02
CA PHE A 363 -15.19 36.43 9.91
C PHE A 363 -14.81 35.82 11.26
N ALA A 364 -14.09 36.56 12.12
CA ALA A 364 -13.70 36.09 13.46
C ALA A 364 -14.91 35.91 14.41
N VAL A 365 -15.89 36.82 14.33
CA VAL A 365 -17.14 36.70 15.12
C VAL A 365 -17.96 35.51 14.64
N MET A 366 -18.07 35.30 13.32
CA MET A 366 -18.78 34.14 12.75
C MET A 366 -18.12 32.82 13.13
N LEU A 367 -16.79 32.73 13.11
CA LEU A 367 -16.04 31.54 13.56
C LEU A 367 -16.25 31.24 15.05
N SER A 368 -16.33 32.28 15.88
CA SER A 368 -16.55 32.14 17.33
C SER A 368 -17.95 31.61 17.63
N ILE A 369 -18.97 32.10 16.91
CA ILE A 369 -20.36 31.62 17.02
C ILE A 369 -20.47 30.17 16.52
N LEU A 370 -19.82 29.83 15.41
CA LEU A 370 -19.79 28.45 14.89
C LEU A 370 -19.09 27.46 15.85
N SER A 371 -18.03 27.90 16.53
CA SER A 371 -17.36 27.11 17.57
C SER A 371 -18.26 26.84 18.78
N LEU A 372 -18.97 27.87 19.27
CA LEU A 372 -19.94 27.73 20.35
C LEU A 372 -21.09 26.79 19.97
N ILE A 373 -21.60 26.88 18.74
CA ILE A 373 -22.62 25.95 18.21
C ILE A 373 -22.08 24.51 18.15
N GLY A 374 -20.81 24.32 17.76
CA GLY A 374 -20.14 23.02 17.73
C GLY A 374 -19.91 22.39 19.11
N ILE A 375 -19.74 23.21 20.15
CA ILE A 375 -19.54 22.77 21.55
C ILE A 375 -20.87 22.38 22.20
N PHE A 376 -21.94 23.14 21.96
CA PHE A 376 -23.24 22.92 22.62
C PHE A 376 -24.17 21.97 21.88
N ASN A 377 -24.00 21.76 20.57
CA ASN A 377 -24.90 20.91 19.80
C ASN A 377 -24.43 19.44 19.75
N ARG A 378 -24.98 18.63 20.65
CA ARG A 378 -24.71 17.18 20.78
C ARG A 378 -24.92 16.40 19.48
N SER A 379 -25.83 16.85 18.60
CA SER A 379 -26.09 16.23 17.29
C SER A 379 -24.94 16.45 16.29
N PHE A 380 -24.38 17.67 16.26
CA PHE A 380 -23.31 18.06 15.33
C PHE A 380 -21.97 17.37 15.63
N ARG A 381 -21.66 17.13 16.91
CA ARG A 381 -20.48 16.36 17.37
C ARG A 381 -20.46 14.93 16.83
N THR A 382 -21.62 14.29 16.73
CA THR A 382 -21.77 12.95 16.13
C THR A 382 -21.66 12.97 14.61
N GLY A 383 -22.14 14.03 13.96
CA GLY A 383 -22.05 14.21 12.50
C GLY A 383 -20.62 14.46 12.00
N ILE A 384 -19.87 15.31 12.70
CA ILE A 384 -18.47 15.62 12.37
C ILE A 384 -17.55 14.43 12.63
N LYS A 385 -17.71 13.71 13.75
CA LYS A 385 -16.95 12.46 14.00
C LYS A 385 -17.13 11.45 12.85
N ARG A 386 -18.34 11.36 12.28
CA ARG A 386 -18.63 10.41 11.18
C ARG A 386 -18.02 10.82 9.84
N ARG A 387 -17.80 12.12 9.59
CA ARG A 387 -17.15 12.63 8.37
C ARG A 387 -15.62 12.75 8.47
N ILE A 388 -15.07 13.07 9.64
CA ILE A 388 -13.59 13.10 9.85
C ILE A 388 -13.01 11.68 9.79
N LEU A 389 -13.76 10.66 10.19
CA LEU A 389 -13.38 9.25 10.03
C LEU A 389 -13.22 8.78 8.57
N LEU A 390 -13.66 9.57 7.58
CA LEU A 390 -13.54 9.24 6.15
C LEU A 390 -12.31 9.90 5.48
N LEU A 391 -11.59 10.78 6.18
CA LEU A 391 -10.47 11.56 5.62
C LEU A 391 -9.11 11.21 6.25
N ILE A 392 -9.04 10.19 7.11
CA ILE A 392 -7.80 9.74 7.76
C ILE A 392 -7.27 8.48 7.04
N PRO A 393 -5.98 8.44 6.63
CA PRO A 393 -5.40 7.29 5.94
C PRO A 393 -5.37 6.01 6.81
N LYS A 394 -5.51 4.85 6.16
CA LYS A 394 -5.76 3.51 6.76
C LYS A 394 -4.66 2.93 7.66
N TRP A 395 -3.50 3.55 7.80
CA TRP A 395 -2.37 3.02 8.59
C TRP A 395 -2.43 3.40 10.09
N LEU A 396 -3.43 4.18 10.52
CA LEU A 396 -3.59 4.60 11.92
C LEU A 396 -4.48 3.67 12.77
N TYR A 397 -4.86 2.48 12.26
CA TYR A 397 -5.93 1.65 12.83
C TYR A 397 -5.52 0.24 13.30
N GLU A 398 -4.26 -0.15 13.29
CA GLU A 398 -3.91 -1.56 13.58
C GLU A 398 -3.98 -1.99 15.05
N ASP A 399 -4.32 -1.13 16.02
CA ASP A 399 -4.37 -1.54 17.44
C ASP A 399 -5.70 -1.30 18.18
N ILE A 400 -6.87 -1.36 17.52
CA ILE A 400 -8.16 -1.43 18.25
C ILE A 400 -9.19 -2.33 17.54
N PRO A 401 -9.68 -3.43 18.15
CA PRO A 401 -10.75 -4.22 17.55
C PRO A 401 -12.09 -3.47 17.48
N ASN A 402 -12.75 -3.63 16.33
CA ASN A 402 -14.03 -3.05 15.94
C ASN A 402 -15.16 -3.31 16.97
N MET A 403 -15.50 -2.32 17.79
CA MET A 403 -16.58 -2.41 18.81
C MET A 403 -18.00 -2.14 18.28
N LYS A 404 -18.24 -2.17 16.96
CA LYS A 404 -19.53 -1.73 16.42
C LYS A 404 -20.66 -2.77 16.42
N ASN A 405 -20.39 -4.01 16.84
CA ASN A 405 -21.41 -5.06 16.94
C ASN A 405 -21.37 -5.86 18.26
N SER A 406 -20.66 -5.38 19.28
CA SER A 406 -20.65 -6.06 20.59
C SER A 406 -21.87 -5.65 21.43
N ASN A 407 -22.62 -6.66 21.90
CA ASN A 407 -23.79 -6.50 22.78
C ASN A 407 -23.47 -5.87 24.16
N VAL A 408 -22.20 -5.54 24.44
CA VAL A 408 -21.77 -4.89 25.69
C VAL A 408 -22.30 -3.45 25.83
N VAL A 409 -22.57 -2.75 24.72
CA VAL A 409 -23.16 -1.39 24.77
C VAL A 409 -24.62 -1.41 25.27
N LYS A 410 -25.35 -2.53 25.14
CA LYS A 410 -26.73 -2.63 25.65
C LYS A 410 -26.82 -2.86 27.17
N MET A 411 -25.73 -3.21 27.86
CA MET A 411 -25.73 -3.36 29.33
C MET A 411 -25.39 -2.07 30.08
N LEU A 412 -24.87 -1.03 29.41
CA LEU A 412 -24.50 0.24 30.05
C LEU A 412 -25.57 1.34 29.90
N GLN A 413 -26.81 0.98 29.53
CA GLN A 413 -27.92 1.91 29.34
C GLN A 413 -29.11 1.69 30.31
N ARG A 414 -28.89 1.10 31.49
CA ARG A 414 -29.84 1.20 32.61
C ARG A 414 -29.16 1.24 33.95
#